data_AF-A0AAN7C1B4-F1
#
_entry.id   AF-A0AAN7C1B4-F1
#
_cell.length_a   1.000
_cell.length_b   1.000
_cell.length_c   1.000
_cell.angle_alpha   90.00
_cell.angle_beta   90.00
_cell.angle_gamma   90.00
#
_symmetry.space_group_name_H-M   'P 1'
#
loop_
_entity.id
_entity.type
_entity.pdbx_description
1 polymer ?
#
loop_
_entity_poly.entity_id
_entity_poly.type
_entity_poly.pdbx_seq_one_letter_code
_entity_poly.pdbx_strand_id
1 'polypeptide(L)'
;KKWPTLSDPAKFDGNRKEFPPWLLDMKYKLEIDGPAIGTSKDQFAYIFSRLEKAAKSMATTFAQKGGTGGAFNPSAFLAYLTSCYVLNHRGIRSEN
;
A
#
# COMPACT_ATOMS: atom_id res chain seq x y z
N LYS A 1 -14.88 -25.22 -0.70
CA LYS A 1 -14.36 -24.76 -2.02
C LYS A 1 -13.16 -23.85 -1.73
N LYS A 2 -11.91 -24.26 -1.99
CA LYS A 2 -10.75 -23.36 -1.87
C LYS A 2 -10.79 -22.44 -3.08
N TRP A 3 -10.95 -21.15 -2.86
CA TRP A 3 -10.88 -20.16 -3.93
C TRP A 3 -9.41 -20.09 -4.36
N PRO A 4 -9.10 -20.15 -5.67
CA PRO A 4 -7.73 -20.01 -6.13
C PRO A 4 -7.24 -18.61 -5.74
N THR A 5 -6.39 -18.54 -4.73
CA THR A 5 -5.76 -17.29 -4.30
C THR A 5 -4.60 -16.98 -5.23
N LEU A 6 -4.47 -15.73 -5.66
CA LEU A 6 -3.32 -15.30 -6.45
C LEU A 6 -2.02 -15.53 -5.67
N SER A 7 -0.92 -15.72 -6.40
CA SER A 7 0.39 -15.65 -5.78
C SER A 7 0.61 -14.31 -5.11
N ASP A 8 1.37 -14.38 -4.05
CA ASP A 8 1.63 -13.27 -3.18
C ASP A 8 2.54 -12.23 -3.87
N PRO A 9 2.15 -10.94 -4.02
CA PRO A 9 3.04 -9.91 -4.59
C PRO A 9 4.37 -9.84 -3.84
N ALA A 10 5.44 -9.53 -4.55
CA ALA A 10 6.76 -9.33 -3.96
C ALA A 10 6.73 -8.23 -2.89
N LYS A 11 7.74 -8.21 -2.01
CA LYS A 11 7.92 -7.09 -1.08
C LYS A 11 8.43 -5.87 -1.83
N PHE A 12 7.88 -4.71 -1.49
CA PHE A 12 8.29 -3.44 -2.06
C PHE A 12 9.27 -2.71 -1.14
N ASP A 13 10.46 -2.38 -1.64
CA ASP A 13 11.55 -1.82 -0.85
C ASP A 13 11.65 -0.29 -0.89
N GLY A 14 10.90 0.35 -1.79
CA GLY A 14 10.95 1.79 -2.04
C GLY A 14 11.52 2.18 -3.41
N ASN A 15 11.94 1.23 -4.25
CA ASN A 15 12.38 1.54 -5.61
C ASN A 15 11.23 2.07 -6.48
N ARG A 16 11.22 3.38 -6.74
CA ARG A 16 10.19 4.07 -7.52
C ARG A 16 9.91 3.46 -8.90
N LYS A 17 10.91 2.86 -9.55
CA LYS A 17 10.73 2.24 -10.88
C LYS A 17 9.89 0.95 -10.81
N GLU A 18 9.99 0.22 -9.71
CA GLU A 18 9.25 -1.02 -9.47
C GLU A 18 7.89 -0.78 -8.82
N PHE A 19 7.59 0.46 -8.41
CA PHE A 19 6.34 0.76 -7.74
C PHE A 19 5.10 0.60 -8.64
N PRO A 20 5.05 1.09 -9.89
CA PRO A 20 3.89 0.89 -10.76
C PRO A 20 3.51 -0.58 -11.00
N PRO A 21 4.43 -1.50 -11.37
CA PRO A 21 4.07 -2.91 -11.51
C PRO A 21 3.65 -3.53 -10.17
N TRP A 22 4.36 -3.23 -9.07
CA TRP A 22 3.97 -3.73 -7.74
C TRP A 22 2.57 -3.25 -7.31
N LEU A 23 2.23 -1.99 -7.57
CA LEU A 23 0.92 -1.43 -7.26
C LEU A 23 -0.19 -2.15 -8.03
N LEU A 24 0.07 -2.51 -9.29
CA LEU A 24 -0.87 -3.26 -10.12
C LEU A 24 -1.12 -4.66 -9.53
N ASP A 25 -0.04 -5.38 -9.20
CA ASP A 25 -0.14 -6.71 -8.58
C ASP A 25 -0.89 -6.66 -7.24
N MET A 26 -0.61 -5.65 -6.42
CA MET A 26 -1.29 -5.46 -5.14
C MET A 26 -2.78 -5.17 -5.32
N LYS A 27 -3.16 -4.36 -6.32
CA LYS A 27 -4.57 -4.10 -6.64
C LYS A 27 -5.29 -5.38 -7.05
N TYR A 28 -4.71 -6.17 -7.95
CA TYR A 28 -5.29 -7.46 -8.34
C TYR A 28 -5.42 -8.44 -7.17
N LYS A 29 -4.41 -8.50 -6.31
CA LYS A 29 -4.45 -9.32 -5.10
C LYS A 29 -5.59 -8.91 -4.17
N LEU A 30 -5.80 -7.62 -3.93
CA LEU A 30 -6.89 -7.15 -3.07
C LEU A 30 -8.27 -7.31 -3.72
N GLU A 31 -8.37 -7.18 -5.04
CA GLU A 31 -9.63 -7.38 -5.77
C GLU A 31 -10.08 -8.85 -5.73
N ILE A 32 -9.15 -9.78 -5.99
CA ILE A 32 -9.48 -11.20 -6.11
C ILE A 32 -9.47 -11.89 -4.74
N ASP A 33 -8.46 -11.61 -3.92
CA ASP A 33 -8.27 -12.28 -2.63
C ASP A 33 -8.75 -11.44 -1.44
N GLY A 34 -9.21 -10.20 -1.65
CA GLY A 34 -9.74 -9.33 -0.59
C GLY A 34 -10.74 -10.03 0.34
N PRO A 35 -11.75 -10.76 -0.18
CA PRO A 35 -12.68 -11.53 0.65
C PRO A 35 -12.01 -12.62 1.50
N ALA A 36 -10.90 -13.20 1.02
CA ALA A 36 -10.12 -14.21 1.75
C ALA A 36 -9.13 -13.60 2.74
N ILE A 37 -8.60 -12.41 2.45
CA ILE A 37 -7.73 -11.64 3.34
C ILE A 37 -8.52 -11.13 4.55
N GLY A 38 -9.80 -10.77 4.36
CA GLY A 38 -10.72 -10.43 5.43
C GLY A 38 -11.16 -8.97 5.38
N THR A 39 -11.20 -8.33 6.55
CA THR A 39 -11.72 -6.96 6.72
C THR A 39 -10.81 -5.93 6.06
N SER A 40 -11.30 -4.69 5.93
CA SER A 40 -10.47 -3.56 5.47
C SER A 40 -9.19 -3.40 6.28
N LYS A 41 -9.24 -3.66 7.60
CA LYS A 41 -8.07 -3.60 8.47
C LYS A 41 -7.07 -4.72 8.18
N ASP A 42 -7.56 -5.93 7.88
CA ASP A 42 -6.72 -7.06 7.50
C ASP A 42 -6.04 -6.81 6.16
N GLN A 43 -6.79 -6.27 5.19
CA GLN A 43 -6.26 -5.85 3.89
C GLN A 43 -5.24 -4.72 4.02
N PHE A 44 -5.48 -3.74 4.90
CA PHE A 44 -4.53 -2.67 5.21
C PHE A 44 -3.24 -3.23 5.81
N ALA A 45 -3.36 -4.10 6.81
CA ALA A 45 -2.21 -4.75 7.44
C ALA A 45 -1.44 -5.63 6.45
N TYR A 46 -2.15 -6.29 5.53
CA TYR A 46 -1.56 -7.06 4.45
C TYR A 46 -0.72 -6.19 3.52
N ILE A 47 -1.23 -5.04 3.05
CA ILE A 47 -0.44 -4.09 2.25
C ILE A 47 0.82 -3.68 3.02
N PHE A 48 0.69 -3.30 4.30
CA PHE A 48 1.83 -2.90 5.13
C PHE A 48 2.87 -4.03 5.30
N SER A 49 2.41 -5.28 5.42
CA SER A 49 3.28 -6.46 5.54
C SER A 49 4.15 -6.69 4.30
N ARG A 50 3.72 -6.17 3.14
CA ARG A 50 4.42 -6.26 1.86
C ARG A 50 5.30 -5.06 1.56
N LEU A 51 5.48 -4.17 2.52
CA LEU A 51 6.53 -3.15 2.48
C LEU A 51 7.77 -3.66 3.21
N GLU A 52 8.94 -3.27 2.72
CA GLU A 52 10.23 -3.48 3.39
C GLU A 52 11.11 -2.23 3.32
N LYS A 53 12.23 -2.27 4.04
CA LYS A 53 13.29 -1.24 4.02
C LYS A 53 12.72 0.20 4.10
N ALA A 54 13.05 1.03 3.12
CA ALA A 54 12.69 2.44 3.09
C ALA A 54 11.17 2.64 3.00
N ALA A 55 10.47 1.82 2.21
CA ALA A 55 9.02 1.89 2.10
C ALA A 55 8.30 1.58 3.41
N LYS A 56 8.76 0.55 4.14
CA LYS A 56 8.18 0.21 5.44
C LYS A 56 8.44 1.30 6.47
N SER A 57 9.67 1.82 6.53
CA SER A 57 10.04 2.89 7.45
C SER A 57 9.18 4.14 7.23
N MET A 58 9.06 4.59 5.97
CA MET A 58 8.24 5.74 5.59
C MET A 58 6.77 5.56 5.95
N ALA A 59 6.20 4.37 5.70
CA ALA A 59 4.79 4.12 5.94
C ALA A 59 4.44 3.82 7.41
N THR A 60 5.42 3.58 8.29
CA THR A 60 5.19 3.15 9.67
C THR A 60 4.36 4.15 10.45
N THR A 61 4.70 5.44 10.39
CA THR A 61 3.94 6.48 11.12
C THR A 61 2.51 6.62 10.59
N PHE A 62 2.30 6.52 9.28
CA PHE A 62 0.96 6.52 8.69
C PHE A 62 0.15 5.31 9.14
N ALA A 63 0.76 4.12 9.14
CA ALA A 63 0.14 2.88 9.59
C ALA A 63 -0.20 2.88 11.08
N GLN A 64 0.68 3.40 11.94
CA GLN A 64 0.43 3.54 13.38
C GLN A 64 -0.78 4.43 13.69
N LYS A 65 -0.98 5.48 12.88
CA LYS A 65 -2.16 6.35 12.98
C LYS A 65 -3.44 5.73 12.38
N GLY A 66 -3.35 4.55 11.78
CA GLY A 66 -4.46 3.89 11.08
C GLY A 66 -4.80 4.54 9.73
N GLY A 67 -3.87 5.27 9.13
CA GLY A 67 -4.07 6.06 7.93
C GLY A 67 -4.94 7.31 8.15
N THR A 68 -5.53 7.85 7.08
CA THR A 68 -6.36 9.05 7.15
C THR A 68 -7.56 8.82 8.08
N GLY A 69 -7.61 9.57 9.19
CA GLY A 69 -8.68 9.47 10.19
C GLY A 69 -8.73 8.16 10.97
N GLY A 70 -7.69 7.31 10.92
CA GLY A 70 -7.67 6.03 11.64
C GLY A 70 -8.56 4.93 11.04
N ALA A 71 -9.00 5.09 9.80
CA ALA A 71 -9.97 4.20 9.16
C ALA A 71 -9.42 2.83 8.72
N PHE A 72 -8.10 2.63 8.74
CA PHE A 72 -7.42 1.44 8.20
C PHE A 72 -7.92 1.08 6.80
N ASN A 73 -8.13 2.09 5.96
CA ASN A 73 -8.69 1.91 4.62
C ASN A 73 -7.56 1.51 3.64
N PRO A 74 -7.64 0.31 3.02
CA PRO A 74 -6.59 -0.19 2.14
C PRO A 74 -6.43 0.68 0.88
N SER A 75 -7.53 1.17 0.30
CA SER A 75 -7.50 2.05 -0.88
C SER A 75 -6.86 3.40 -0.57
N ALA A 76 -7.17 3.99 0.59
CA ALA A 76 -6.52 5.22 1.04
C ALA A 76 -5.03 5.03 1.27
N PHE A 77 -4.63 3.85 1.74
CA PHE A 77 -3.22 3.54 1.94
C PHE A 77 -2.46 3.39 0.62
N LEU A 78 -3.04 2.70 -0.38
CA LEU A 78 -2.46 2.64 -1.73
C LEU A 78 -2.38 4.02 -2.40
N ALA A 79 -3.37 4.89 -2.18
CA ALA A 79 -3.32 6.26 -2.67
C ALA A 79 -2.17 7.07 -2.04
N TYR A 80 -1.95 6.92 -0.73
CA TYR A 80 -0.80 7.51 -0.04
C TYR A 80 0.54 6.99 -0.60
N LEU A 81 0.69 5.68 -0.78
CA LEU A 81 1.92 5.14 -1.39
C LEU A 81 2.11 5.66 -2.82
N THR A 82 1.03 5.79 -3.59
CA THR A 82 1.08 6.34 -4.95
C THR A 82 1.55 7.79 -4.94
N SER A 83 1.13 8.62 -3.98
CA SER A 83 1.62 9.98 -3.90
C SER A 83 3.10 10.05 -3.54
N CYS A 84 3.61 9.16 -2.70
CA CYS A 84 5.03 9.14 -2.33
C CYS A 84 5.98 8.67 -3.45
N TYR A 85 5.54 7.71 -4.27
CA TYR A 85 6.41 7.01 -5.23
C TYR A 85 6.16 7.38 -6.70
N VAL A 86 4.95 7.76 -7.08
CA VAL A 86 4.58 8.16 -8.46
C VAL A 86 4.49 9.67 -8.56
N LEU A 87 3.71 10.29 -7.67
CA LEU A 87 3.48 11.73 -7.68
C LEU A 87 4.58 12.46 -6.89
N ASN A 88 5.82 12.40 -7.37
CA ASN A 88 6.81 13.39 -6.97
C ASN A 88 6.33 14.77 -7.41
N HIS A 89 5.66 15.49 -6.53
CA HIS A 89 5.63 16.95 -6.59
C HIS A 89 7.08 17.42 -6.45
N ARG A 90 7.76 17.64 -7.58
CA ARG A 90 8.87 18.59 -7.64
C ARG A 90 8.33 19.92 -7.10
N GLY A 91 8.64 20.22 -5.85
CA GLY A 91 8.37 21.51 -5.22
C GLY A 91 6.94 21.70 -4.72
N ILE A 92 6.70 21.40 -3.45
CA ILE A 92 5.95 22.36 -2.64
C ILE A 92 7.00 23.12 -1.84
N ARG A 93 7.49 24.20 -2.46
CA ARG A 93 8.14 25.28 -1.74
C ARG A 93 7.04 25.95 -0.92
N SER A 94 7.33 26.18 0.35
CA SER A 94 6.56 27.05 1.23
C SER A 94 6.26 28.38 0.54
N GLU A 95 4.99 28.78 0.52
CA GLU A 95 4.42 30.13 0.28
C GLU A 95 2.90 29.87 0.48
N ASN A 96 2.18 30.41 1.47
CA ASN A 96 2.22 31.66 2.22
C ASN A 96 1.53 31.45 3.57
#